data_AF-A0AAD8VG42-F1
#
_entry.id   AF-A0AAD8VG42-F1
#
_cell.length_a   1.000
_cell.length_b   1.000
_cell.length_c   1.000
_cell.angle_alpha   90.00
_cell.angle_beta   90.00
_cell.angle_gamma   90.00
#
_symmetry.space_group_name_H-M   'P 1'
#
loop_
_entity.id
_entity.type
_entity.pdbx_description
1 polymer ?
#
loop_
_entity_poly.entity_id
_entity_poly.type
_entity_poly.pdbx_seq_one_letter_code
_entity_poly.pdbx_strand_id
1 'polypeptide(L)'
;MVTGFWIRLADFVILSFACVSMLIGDEVLTTPAVDAGKDSGYHQLVVKDYSRAVRETPNGEEISSGDFIVGGHKWCICYCPNGADPSCADFISLFFDRCCDDDDIEEPVEAKVEFSFVDQVEYQKPMHIRASKTYSFSSKSPSRGFPKFVRRDILERSGNLKGDCFTIRCDIMGCKDLNSQDAGSTVSDIHQHFDNLLQNKVGTDVTFEVSGETFAEHRCVLAA
;
A
#
# COMPACT_ATOMS: atom_id res chain seq x y z
N MET A 1 22.98 40.30 -5.89
CA MET A 1 21.57 40.19 -6.35
C MET A 1 21.46 38.85 -7.07
N VAL A 2 21.12 37.79 -6.34
CA VAL A 2 20.88 36.46 -6.91
C VAL A 2 19.46 36.12 -6.53
N THR A 3 18.62 36.02 -7.54
CA THR A 3 17.18 35.76 -7.44
C THR A 3 16.97 34.31 -6.98
N GLY A 4 16.45 34.14 -5.76
CA GLY A 4 16.04 32.84 -5.24
C GLY A 4 14.83 32.32 -6.01
N PHE A 5 15.03 31.26 -6.80
CA PHE A 5 13.96 30.43 -7.32
C PHE A 5 13.48 29.53 -6.18
N TRP A 6 12.26 29.78 -5.71
CA TRP A 6 11.59 28.88 -4.78
C TRP A 6 11.10 27.66 -5.57
N ILE A 7 11.84 26.56 -5.51
CA ILE A 7 11.33 25.26 -5.94
C ILE A 7 10.43 24.77 -4.81
N ARG A 8 9.12 24.70 -5.07
CA ARG A 8 8.17 23.96 -4.23
C ARG A 8 8.63 22.50 -4.20
N LEU A 9 9.22 22.07 -3.09
CA LEU A 9 9.42 20.66 -2.78
C LEU A 9 8.01 20.04 -2.69
N ALA A 10 7.63 19.25 -3.69
CA ALA A 10 6.40 18.47 -3.63
C ALA A 10 6.57 17.45 -2.51
N ASP A 11 5.64 17.46 -1.56
CA ASP A 11 5.62 16.58 -0.40
C ASP A 11 5.94 15.13 -0.80
N PHE A 12 6.94 14.49 -0.20
CA PHE A 12 7.17 13.06 -0.40
C PHE A 12 6.29 12.28 0.60
N VAL A 13 5.25 11.60 0.12
CA VAL A 13 4.63 10.53 0.92
C VAL A 13 5.56 9.33 0.84
N ILE A 14 6.07 8.89 1.97
CA ILE A 14 6.83 7.64 2.08
C ILE A 14 5.85 6.55 2.51
N LEU A 15 5.49 5.67 1.58
CA LEU A 15 4.71 4.47 1.89
C LEU A 15 5.58 3.51 2.69
N SER A 16 5.13 3.16 3.90
CA SER A 16 5.80 2.17 4.75
C SER A 16 5.35 0.75 4.43
N PHE A 17 6.28 -0.22 4.46
CA PHE A 17 5.91 -1.62 4.35
C PHE A 17 5.09 -2.00 5.60
N ALA A 18 3.85 -2.45 5.40
CA ALA A 18 2.97 -2.85 6.49
C ALA A 18 3.08 -4.36 6.77
N CYS A 19 2.86 -5.20 5.76
CA CYS A 19 2.88 -6.66 5.90
C CYS A 19 2.96 -7.36 4.53
N VAL A 20 3.23 -8.67 4.56
CA VAL A 20 3.10 -9.59 3.43
C VAL A 20 2.20 -10.77 3.83
N SER A 21 1.25 -11.10 2.95
CA SER A 21 0.48 -12.34 3.03
C SER A 21 0.80 -13.22 1.83
N MET A 22 0.88 -14.52 2.05
CA MET A 22 1.13 -15.50 1.01
C MET A 22 -0.08 -16.43 0.89
N LEU A 23 -0.65 -16.49 -0.31
CA LEU A 23 -1.71 -17.43 -0.67
C LEU A 23 -1.07 -18.60 -1.40
N ILE A 24 -1.36 -19.83 -0.98
CA ILE A 24 -0.91 -21.05 -1.65
C ILE A 24 -2.16 -21.88 -1.96
N GLY A 25 -2.72 -21.74 -3.16
CA GLY A 25 -4.08 -22.24 -3.41
C GLY A 25 -5.11 -21.50 -2.55
N ASP A 26 -5.81 -22.21 -1.68
CA ASP A 26 -6.77 -21.70 -0.69
C ASP A 26 -6.16 -21.48 0.71
N GLU A 27 -4.93 -21.90 0.96
CA GLU A 27 -4.23 -21.71 2.24
C GLU A 27 -3.60 -20.31 2.35
N VAL A 28 -3.69 -19.72 3.55
CA VAL A 28 -3.15 -18.39 3.85
C VAL A 28 -2.02 -18.49 4.87
N LEU A 29 -0.83 -18.00 4.51
CA LEU A 29 0.30 -17.81 5.41
C LEU A 29 0.56 -16.32 5.57
N THR A 30 0.34 -15.79 6.78
CA THR A 30 0.53 -14.38 7.08
C THR A 30 1.50 -14.19 8.25
N THR A 31 2.38 -13.20 8.14
CA THR A 31 3.18 -12.72 9.26
C THR A 31 2.35 -11.81 10.16
N PRO A 32 2.54 -11.82 11.49
CA PRO A 32 1.76 -10.98 12.39
C PRO A 32 1.81 -9.51 11.98
N ALA A 33 0.64 -8.85 12.02
CA ALA A 33 0.50 -7.44 11.68
C ALA A 33 1.37 -6.58 12.61
N VAL A 34 2.23 -5.75 12.04
CA VAL A 34 2.96 -4.71 12.78
C VAL A 34 2.30 -3.38 12.47
N ASP A 35 1.81 -2.71 13.51
CA ASP A 35 1.35 -1.33 13.37
C ASP A 35 2.57 -0.44 13.09
N ALA A 36 2.65 0.09 11.87
CA ALA A 36 3.71 1.01 11.50
C ALA A 36 3.52 2.41 12.11
N GLY A 37 2.37 2.70 12.74
CA GLY A 37 2.01 4.00 13.29
C GLY A 37 1.93 5.11 12.23
N LYS A 38 1.88 4.75 10.95
CA LYS A 38 1.86 5.69 9.83
C LYS A 38 0.50 5.72 9.15
N ASP A 39 0.09 6.91 8.76
CA ASP A 39 -1.14 7.17 8.00
C ASP A 39 -1.09 6.62 6.56
N SER A 40 0.03 6.07 6.13
CA SER A 40 0.17 5.45 4.82
C SER A 40 1.15 4.27 4.83
N GLY A 41 0.82 3.25 4.06
CA GLY A 41 1.59 2.02 4.00
C GLY A 41 1.21 1.16 2.82
N TYR A 42 1.86 0.01 2.67
CA TYR A 42 1.54 -0.94 1.64
C TYR A 42 1.62 -2.38 2.11
N HIS A 43 0.72 -3.21 1.58
CA HIS A 43 0.67 -4.65 1.79
C HIS A 43 1.05 -5.38 0.50
N GLN A 44 1.79 -6.48 0.61
CA GLN A 44 2.08 -7.36 -0.52
C GLN A 44 1.31 -8.68 -0.38
N LEU A 45 0.46 -8.99 -1.35
CA LEU A 45 -0.22 -10.27 -1.47
C LEU A 45 0.52 -11.13 -2.50
N VAL A 46 1.24 -12.14 -2.02
CA VAL A 46 1.98 -13.09 -2.85
C VAL A 46 1.07 -14.28 -3.16
N VAL A 47 0.69 -14.45 -4.42
CA VAL A 47 -0.09 -15.59 -4.87
C VAL A 47 0.85 -16.64 -5.44
N LYS A 48 0.85 -17.83 -4.84
CA LYS A 48 1.56 -19.03 -5.31
C LYS A 48 0.56 -20.09 -5.75
N ASP A 49 1.00 -20.93 -6.68
CA ASP A 49 0.16 -21.96 -7.30
C ASP A 49 -1.15 -21.36 -7.84
N TYR A 50 -1.04 -20.27 -8.61
CA TYR A 50 -2.19 -19.55 -9.17
C TYR A 50 -3.16 -20.48 -9.89
N SER A 51 -2.65 -21.40 -10.71
CA SER A 51 -3.46 -22.40 -11.40
C SER A 51 -4.28 -23.28 -10.45
N ARG A 52 -3.74 -23.59 -9.27
CA ARG A 52 -4.44 -24.33 -8.22
C ARG A 52 -5.56 -23.49 -7.60
N ALA A 53 -5.28 -22.23 -7.25
CA ALA A 53 -6.30 -21.31 -6.74
C ALA A 53 -7.47 -21.14 -7.73
N VAL A 54 -7.18 -21.02 -9.03
CA VAL A 54 -8.21 -20.97 -10.08
C VAL A 54 -9.04 -22.27 -10.16
N ARG A 55 -8.44 -23.43 -9.91
CA ARG A 55 -9.14 -24.71 -9.95
C ARG A 55 -10.00 -24.97 -8.71
N GLU A 56 -9.54 -24.52 -7.55
CA GLU A 56 -10.10 -24.88 -6.24
C GLU A 56 -11.09 -23.87 -5.69
N THR A 57 -11.03 -22.61 -6.14
CA THR A 57 -11.93 -21.54 -5.69
C THR A 57 -13.00 -21.23 -6.74
N PRO A 58 -14.28 -21.55 -6.51
CA PRO A 58 -15.37 -21.22 -7.44
C PRO A 58 -15.53 -19.71 -7.71
N ASN A 59 -16.24 -19.35 -8.79
CA ASN A 59 -16.68 -17.96 -9.00
C ASN A 59 -17.58 -17.52 -7.84
N GLY A 60 -17.35 -16.31 -7.33
CA GLY A 60 -18.04 -15.77 -6.18
C GLY A 60 -17.41 -16.10 -4.82
N GLU A 61 -16.46 -17.04 -4.77
CA GLU A 61 -15.70 -17.34 -3.56
C GLU A 61 -14.42 -16.51 -3.50
N GLU A 62 -13.99 -16.18 -2.29
CA GLU A 62 -12.82 -15.34 -2.03
C GLU A 62 -11.82 -16.01 -1.08
N ILE A 63 -10.56 -15.63 -1.25
CA ILE A 63 -9.47 -15.98 -0.35
C ILE A 63 -8.98 -14.67 0.27
N SER A 64 -9.12 -14.52 1.58
CA SER A 64 -8.70 -13.32 2.30
C SER A 64 -7.22 -13.41 2.67
N SER A 65 -6.50 -12.30 2.55
CA SER A 65 -5.19 -12.13 3.19
C SER A 65 -5.35 -12.17 4.70
N GLY A 66 -4.27 -12.42 5.43
CA GLY A 66 -4.29 -12.10 6.86
C GLY A 66 -4.36 -10.58 7.10
N ASP A 67 -4.76 -10.24 8.31
CA ASP A 67 -4.92 -8.86 8.76
C ASP A 67 -3.61 -8.08 8.72
N PHE A 68 -3.69 -6.79 8.41
CA PHE A 68 -2.60 -5.85 8.56
C PHE A 68 -3.11 -4.48 9.03
N ILE A 69 -2.23 -3.67 9.63
CA ILE A 69 -2.61 -2.41 10.26
C ILE A 69 -1.98 -1.24 9.50
N VAL A 70 -2.80 -0.26 9.11
CA VAL A 70 -2.37 1.01 8.52
C VAL A 70 -3.27 2.11 9.06
N GLY A 71 -2.67 3.23 9.50
CA GLY A 71 -3.41 4.36 10.05
C GLY A 71 -4.25 4.01 11.29
N GLY A 72 -3.81 3.04 12.11
CA GLY A 72 -4.55 2.59 13.29
C GLY A 72 -5.77 1.71 12.99
N HIS A 73 -6.03 1.39 11.72
CA HIS A 73 -7.14 0.54 11.31
C HIS A 73 -6.65 -0.80 10.81
N LYS A 74 -7.44 -1.84 11.06
CA LYS A 74 -7.19 -3.21 10.61
C LYS A 74 -7.83 -3.43 9.24
N TRP A 75 -7.07 -4.01 8.34
CA TRP A 75 -7.46 -4.23 6.95
C TRP A 75 -7.12 -5.64 6.49
N CYS A 76 -7.84 -6.13 5.49
CA CYS A 76 -7.46 -7.32 4.72
C CYS A 76 -7.76 -7.12 3.23
N ILE A 77 -7.18 -7.98 2.38
CA ILE A 77 -7.42 -8.01 0.94
C ILE A 77 -8.17 -9.30 0.62
N CYS A 78 -9.31 -9.20 -0.04
CA CYS A 78 -10.04 -10.37 -0.54
C CYS A 78 -9.72 -10.58 -2.03
N TYR A 79 -9.29 -11.79 -2.37
CA TYR A 79 -8.88 -12.21 -3.70
C TYR A 79 -9.84 -13.25 -4.27
N CYS A 80 -10.54 -12.92 -5.36
CA CYS A 80 -11.39 -13.86 -6.09
C CYS A 80 -10.68 -14.26 -7.39
N PRO A 81 -10.04 -15.45 -7.46
CA PRO A 81 -9.32 -15.89 -8.65
C PRO A 81 -10.23 -16.03 -9.87
N ASN A 82 -11.50 -16.42 -9.66
CA ASN A 82 -12.49 -16.62 -10.72
C ASN A 82 -13.56 -15.53 -10.79
N GLY A 83 -13.29 -14.35 -10.22
CA GLY A 83 -14.20 -13.22 -10.21
C GLY A 83 -15.24 -13.26 -9.08
N ALA A 84 -15.69 -12.07 -8.66
CA ALA A 84 -16.61 -11.88 -7.54
C ALA A 84 -18.06 -12.33 -7.81
N ASP A 85 -18.44 -12.38 -9.09
CA ASP A 85 -19.78 -12.77 -9.52
C ASP A 85 -19.73 -13.22 -11.00
N PRO A 86 -20.81 -13.82 -11.54
CA PRO A 86 -20.80 -14.34 -12.90
C PRO A 86 -20.49 -13.31 -14.00
N SER A 87 -20.77 -12.02 -13.77
CA SER A 87 -20.46 -10.94 -14.72
C SER A 87 -18.97 -10.61 -14.82
N CYS A 88 -18.17 -11.14 -13.90
CA CYS A 88 -16.73 -10.95 -13.77
C CYS A 88 -15.93 -12.27 -13.91
N ALA A 89 -16.53 -13.36 -14.40
CA ALA A 89 -15.93 -14.70 -14.43
C ALA A 89 -14.57 -14.82 -15.17
N ASP A 90 -14.31 -13.94 -16.14
CA ASP A 90 -13.04 -13.91 -16.89
C ASP A 90 -11.95 -13.06 -16.21
N PHE A 91 -12.25 -12.49 -15.04
CA PHE A 91 -11.38 -11.56 -14.32
C PHE A 91 -10.99 -12.11 -12.97
N ILE A 92 -9.82 -11.69 -12.50
CA ILE A 92 -9.51 -11.66 -11.07
C ILE A 92 -10.21 -10.44 -10.49
N SER A 93 -10.90 -10.62 -9.37
CA SER A 93 -11.44 -9.52 -8.56
C SER A 93 -10.58 -9.33 -7.31
N LEU A 94 -10.42 -8.07 -6.91
CA LEU A 94 -9.75 -7.70 -5.68
C LEU A 94 -10.62 -6.75 -4.88
N PHE A 95 -10.78 -7.03 -3.60
CA PHE A 95 -11.40 -6.14 -2.65
C PHE A 95 -10.46 -5.88 -1.50
N PHE A 96 -10.67 -4.74 -0.85
CA PHE A 96 -10.02 -4.37 0.39
C PHE A 96 -11.10 -4.03 1.39
N ASP A 97 -10.93 -4.63 2.56
CA ASP A 97 -11.94 -4.65 3.58
C ASP A 97 -11.36 -4.04 4.84
N ARG A 98 -12.15 -3.17 5.48
CA ARG A 98 -11.90 -2.74 6.85
C ARG A 98 -12.43 -3.82 7.77
N CYS A 99 -11.54 -4.46 8.51
CA CYS A 99 -11.92 -5.41 9.55
C CYS A 99 -12.40 -4.62 10.77
N CYS A 100 -13.71 -4.67 11.05
CA CYS A 100 -14.31 -4.11 12.26
C CYS A 100 -15.00 -5.24 13.04
N ASP A 101 -14.96 -5.15 14.37
CA ASP A 101 -15.76 -6.04 15.21
C ASP A 101 -17.24 -5.60 15.14
N ASP A 102 -18.18 -6.55 15.23
CA ASP A 102 -19.62 -6.32 15.00
C ASP A 102 -20.26 -5.25 15.92
N ASP A 103 -19.62 -4.91 17.04
CA ASP A 103 -20.09 -3.96 18.04
C ASP A 103 -19.56 -2.52 17.85
N ASP A 104 -18.67 -2.29 16.89
CA ASP A 104 -18.03 -0.99 16.69
C ASP A 104 -18.91 -0.05 15.85
N ILE A 105 -19.59 0.88 16.54
CA ILE A 105 -20.15 2.10 15.94
C ILE A 105 -18.99 3.09 15.72
N GLU A 106 -18.02 2.70 14.90
CA GLU A 106 -16.92 3.58 14.53
C GLU A 106 -17.33 4.54 13.40
N GLU A 107 -16.80 5.76 13.46
CA GLU A 107 -16.97 6.73 12.39
C GLU A 107 -16.43 6.17 11.06
N PRO A 108 -17.03 6.56 9.92
CA PRO A 108 -16.53 6.16 8.62
C PRO A 108 -15.07 6.58 8.47
N VAL A 109 -14.21 5.64 8.05
CA VAL A 109 -12.81 5.95 7.75
C VAL A 109 -12.70 6.27 6.28
N GLU A 110 -12.05 7.38 5.97
CA GLU A 110 -11.70 7.73 4.61
C GLU A 110 -10.28 7.28 4.29
N ALA A 111 -10.13 6.50 3.22
CA ALA A 111 -8.83 6.04 2.75
C ALA A 111 -8.77 6.00 1.22
N LYS A 112 -7.58 6.25 0.69
CA LYS A 112 -7.23 6.00 -0.70
C LYS A 112 -6.52 4.66 -0.79
N VAL A 113 -6.90 3.87 -1.78
CA VAL A 113 -6.35 2.53 -2.02
C VAL A 113 -6.06 2.33 -3.49
N GLU A 114 -4.91 1.73 -3.76
CA GLU A 114 -4.48 1.40 -5.11
C GLU A 114 -3.83 0.02 -5.15
N PHE A 115 -4.25 -0.79 -6.14
CA PHE A 115 -3.64 -2.09 -6.42
C PHE A 115 -2.75 -1.99 -7.66
N SER A 116 -1.57 -2.60 -7.59
CA SER A 116 -0.66 -2.76 -8.72
C SER A 116 0.05 -4.11 -8.65
N PHE A 117 0.60 -4.58 -9.77
CA PHE A 117 1.55 -5.70 -9.69
C PHE A 117 2.90 -5.19 -9.16
N VAL A 118 3.65 -6.04 -8.46
CA VAL A 118 4.95 -5.64 -7.89
C VAL A 118 5.97 -5.21 -8.96
N ASP A 119 5.86 -5.76 -10.18
CA ASP A 119 6.73 -5.43 -11.30
C ASP A 119 6.32 -4.11 -12.01
N GLN A 120 5.15 -3.57 -11.69
CA GLN A 120 4.62 -2.32 -12.23
C GLN A 120 5.10 -1.10 -11.42
N VAL A 121 6.42 -0.94 -11.32
CA VAL A 121 7.09 0.04 -10.44
C VAL A 121 6.63 1.49 -10.69
N GLU A 122 6.20 1.84 -11.89
CA GLU A 122 5.71 3.18 -12.20
C GLU A 122 4.48 3.57 -11.37
N TYR A 123 3.56 2.62 -11.12
CA TYR A 123 2.34 2.83 -10.35
C TYR A 123 2.57 2.89 -8.84
N GLN A 124 3.77 2.55 -8.39
CA GLN A 124 4.14 2.56 -6.97
C GLN A 124 4.67 3.92 -6.50
N LYS A 125 4.66 4.93 -7.40
CA LYS A 125 5.04 6.29 -7.05
C LYS A 125 3.91 6.93 -6.23
N PRO A 126 4.23 7.72 -5.18
CA PRO A 126 3.22 8.32 -4.31
C PRO A 126 2.17 9.19 -5.02
N MET A 127 2.47 9.69 -6.21
CA MET A 127 1.53 10.49 -7.01
C MET A 127 0.31 9.68 -7.50
N HIS A 128 0.46 8.37 -7.72
CA HIS A 128 -0.63 7.52 -8.19
C HIS A 128 -1.70 7.38 -7.11
N ILE A 129 -1.29 6.96 -5.91
CA ILE A 129 -2.23 6.85 -4.78
C ILE A 129 -2.79 8.20 -4.35
N ARG A 130 -2.06 9.31 -4.53
CA ARG A 130 -2.61 10.66 -4.27
C ARG A 130 -3.71 11.04 -5.26
N ALA A 131 -3.57 10.64 -6.52
CA ALA A 131 -4.56 10.88 -7.55
C ALA A 131 -5.71 9.85 -7.53
N SER A 132 -5.58 8.77 -6.75
CA SER A 132 -6.60 7.73 -6.68
C SER A 132 -7.86 8.22 -5.94
N LYS A 133 -8.93 7.46 -6.13
CA LYS A 133 -10.24 7.74 -5.55
C LYS A 133 -10.19 7.56 -4.03
N THR A 134 -10.76 8.51 -3.30
CA THR A 134 -11.05 8.34 -1.87
C THR A 134 -12.26 7.42 -1.70
N TYR A 135 -12.11 6.44 -0.82
CA TYR A 135 -13.16 5.52 -0.43
C TYR A 135 -13.51 5.74 1.04
N SER A 136 -14.80 5.59 1.36
CA SER A 136 -15.31 5.65 2.73
C SER A 136 -15.70 4.24 3.20
N PHE A 137 -15.17 3.84 4.35
CA PHE A 137 -15.34 2.54 5.01
C PHE A 137 -16.18 2.70 6.25
N SER A 138 -17.33 2.03 6.30
CA SER A 138 -18.18 1.96 7.49
C SER A 138 -18.60 0.52 7.75
N SER A 139 -19.10 0.23 8.93
CA SER A 139 -19.62 -1.11 9.28
C SER A 139 -20.69 -1.62 8.30
N LYS A 140 -21.49 -0.72 7.72
CA LYS A 140 -22.50 -1.06 6.70
C LYS A 140 -21.92 -1.29 5.30
N SER A 141 -20.67 -0.89 5.10
CA SER A 141 -20.02 -0.90 3.79
C SER A 141 -18.50 -1.02 3.95
N PRO A 142 -18.02 -2.14 4.53
CA PRO A 142 -16.62 -2.30 4.92
C PRO A 142 -15.72 -2.66 3.74
N SER A 143 -16.31 -3.08 2.62
CA SER A 143 -15.59 -3.56 1.44
C SER A 143 -15.64 -2.59 0.27
N ARG A 144 -14.49 -2.40 -0.38
CA ARG A 144 -14.35 -1.65 -1.64
C ARG A 144 -13.38 -2.41 -2.54
N GLY A 145 -13.48 -2.23 -3.84
CA GLY A 145 -12.58 -2.97 -4.72
C GLY A 145 -12.83 -2.80 -6.20
N PHE A 146 -12.25 -3.73 -6.93
CA PHE A 146 -12.20 -3.80 -8.39
C PHE A 146 -12.70 -5.18 -8.83
N PRO A 147 -14.01 -5.32 -9.09
CA PRO A 147 -14.58 -6.59 -9.59
C PRO A 147 -13.92 -7.07 -10.88
N LYS A 148 -13.37 -6.15 -11.69
CA LYS A 148 -12.67 -6.44 -12.95
C LYS A 148 -11.24 -5.90 -12.91
N PHE A 149 -10.45 -6.29 -11.91
CA PHE A 149 -9.08 -5.81 -11.73
C PHE A 149 -8.19 -6.16 -12.92
N VAL A 150 -8.09 -7.44 -13.27
CA VAL A 150 -7.33 -7.90 -14.45
C VAL A 150 -8.04 -9.09 -15.07
N ARG A 151 -8.06 -9.16 -16.41
CA ARG A 151 -8.51 -10.36 -17.11
C ARG A 151 -7.49 -11.49 -16.92
N ARG A 152 -7.95 -12.70 -16.61
CA ARG A 152 -7.08 -13.85 -16.39
C ARG A 152 -6.19 -14.14 -17.60
N ASP A 153 -6.77 -14.13 -18.79
CA ASP A 153 -6.04 -14.40 -20.03
C ASP A 153 -4.96 -13.34 -20.34
N ILE A 154 -5.15 -12.10 -19.88
CA ILE A 154 -4.16 -11.03 -19.97
C ILE A 154 -3.02 -11.25 -18.96
N LEU A 155 -3.35 -11.62 -17.73
CA LEU A 155 -2.35 -11.95 -16.70
C LEU A 155 -1.48 -13.13 -17.14
N GLU A 156 -2.09 -14.22 -17.61
CA GLU A 156 -1.43 -15.45 -18.04
C GLU A 156 -0.47 -15.25 -19.22
N ARG A 157 -0.72 -14.25 -20.07
CA ARG A 157 0.17 -13.87 -21.18
C ARG A 157 1.15 -12.75 -20.82
N SER A 158 1.02 -12.15 -19.64
CA SER A 158 1.86 -11.04 -19.21
C SER A 158 3.18 -11.52 -18.59
N GLY A 159 4.13 -10.60 -18.42
CA GLY A 159 5.34 -10.86 -17.65
C GLY A 159 5.14 -10.87 -16.12
N ASN A 160 3.94 -10.57 -15.61
CA ASN A 160 3.68 -10.51 -14.17
C ASN A 160 3.48 -11.90 -13.54
N LEU A 161 3.01 -12.88 -14.33
CA LEU A 161 2.87 -14.27 -13.87
C LEU A 161 4.17 -15.03 -14.18
N LYS A 162 4.93 -15.37 -13.15
CA LYS A 162 6.23 -16.04 -13.26
C LYS A 162 6.19 -17.35 -12.48
N GLY A 163 6.30 -18.48 -13.19
CA GLY A 163 6.31 -19.80 -12.56
C GLY A 163 5.05 -20.05 -11.71
N ASP A 164 3.87 -19.76 -12.27
CA ASP A 164 2.56 -19.89 -11.59
C ASP A 164 2.41 -19.03 -10.31
N CYS A 165 3.23 -17.97 -10.20
CA CYS A 165 3.21 -17.06 -9.06
C CYS A 165 3.17 -15.60 -9.53
N PHE A 166 2.54 -14.72 -8.74
CA PHE A 166 2.59 -13.28 -8.92
C PHE A 166 2.39 -12.57 -7.58
N THR A 167 2.74 -11.28 -7.52
CA THR A 167 2.56 -10.47 -6.31
C THR A 167 1.77 -9.22 -6.63
N ILE A 168 0.69 -9.01 -5.89
CA ILE A 168 -0.08 -7.77 -5.89
C ILE A 168 0.42 -6.90 -4.74
N ARG A 169 0.64 -5.62 -5.03
CA ARG A 169 0.90 -4.59 -4.03
C ARG A 169 -0.38 -3.76 -3.84
N CYS A 170 -0.77 -3.56 -2.59
CA CYS A 170 -1.87 -2.71 -2.18
C CYS A 170 -1.29 -1.52 -1.43
N ASP A 171 -1.33 -0.33 -2.01
CA ASP A 171 -0.95 0.92 -1.36
C ASP A 171 -2.17 1.53 -0.67
N ILE A 172 -2.01 2.00 0.57
CA ILE A 172 -3.07 2.57 1.39
C ILE A 172 -2.61 3.89 1.99
N MET A 173 -3.51 4.87 1.98
CA MET A 173 -3.31 6.20 2.56
C MET A 173 -4.60 6.65 3.25
N GLY A 174 -4.56 6.82 4.57
CA GLY A 174 -5.63 7.44 5.33
C GLY A 174 -5.78 8.92 4.95
N CYS A 175 -7.03 9.38 4.86
CA CYS A 175 -7.36 10.79 4.75
C CYS A 175 -7.63 11.31 6.17
N LYS A 176 -6.82 12.25 6.66
CA LYS A 176 -7.17 13.01 7.87
C LYS A 176 -8.29 13.99 7.53
N ASP A 177 -9.25 14.17 8.43
CA ASP A 177 -10.27 15.20 8.31
C ASP A 177 -9.60 16.57 8.14
N LEU A 178 -9.82 17.19 6.98
CA LEU A 178 -9.42 18.58 6.71
C LEU A 178 -10.31 19.59 7.45
N ASN A 179 -11.24 19.12 8.29
CA ASN A 179 -12.22 19.93 9.03
C ASN A 179 -11.83 20.23 10.47
N SER A 180 -10.66 19.81 10.95
CA SER A 180 -10.04 20.50 12.07
C SER A 180 -9.58 21.88 11.57
N GLN A 181 -10.41 22.90 11.80
CA GLN A 181 -9.93 24.27 11.93
C GLN A 181 -8.92 24.30 13.08
N ASP A 182 -7.68 23.89 12.80
CA ASP A 182 -6.53 24.45 13.48
C ASP A 182 -5.92 25.47 12.53
N ALA A 183 -6.47 26.68 12.61
CA ALA A 183 -5.80 27.87 12.15
C ALA A 183 -4.54 28.08 13.02
N GLY A 184 -3.50 27.28 12.81
CA GLY A 184 -2.25 27.43 13.57
C GLY A 184 -1.39 26.20 13.83
N SER A 185 -1.16 25.30 12.87
CA SER A 185 -0.02 24.35 12.97
C SER A 185 0.56 24.05 11.58
N THR A 186 1.33 24.99 11.01
CA THR A 186 2.82 25.00 10.95
C THR A 186 3.39 23.64 10.49
N VAL A 187 3.82 23.44 9.24
CA VAL A 187 5.17 23.75 8.69
C VAL A 187 6.37 23.42 9.61
N SER A 188 6.17 22.77 10.76
CA SER A 188 7.22 22.54 11.75
C SER A 188 7.69 21.09 11.85
N ASP A 189 6.95 20.11 11.33
CA ASP A 189 7.26 18.70 11.59
C ASP A 189 8.29 18.10 10.62
N ILE A 190 8.55 18.76 9.49
CA ILE A 190 9.52 18.28 8.50
C ILE A 190 10.94 18.40 9.05
N HIS A 191 11.26 19.49 9.74
CA HIS A 191 12.59 19.70 10.32
C HIS A 191 12.90 18.65 11.39
N GLN A 192 11.93 18.36 12.27
CA GLN A 192 12.15 17.43 13.37
C GLN A 192 12.26 15.96 12.90
N HIS A 193 11.53 15.60 11.84
CA HIS A 193 11.66 14.28 11.20
C HIS A 193 12.96 14.14 10.40
N PHE A 194 13.43 15.20 9.74
CA PHE A 194 14.70 15.18 9.00
C PHE A 194 15.90 15.14 9.96
N ASP A 195 15.86 15.91 11.05
CA ASP A 195 16.90 15.92 12.08
C ASP A 195 17.05 14.56 12.75
N ASN A 196 15.94 13.86 13.01
CA ASN A 196 15.97 12.50 13.55
C ASN A 196 16.54 11.46 12.58
N LEU A 197 16.31 11.61 11.27
CA LEU A 197 16.88 10.72 10.26
C LEU A 197 18.39 10.93 10.10
N LEU A 198 18.83 12.20 10.10
CA LEU A 198 20.25 12.57 10.05
C LEU A 198 21.00 12.13 11.31
N GLN A 199 20.40 12.27 12.50
CA GLN A 199 21.04 11.90 13.77
C GLN A 199 21.12 10.38 13.99
N ASN A 200 20.11 9.61 13.56
CA ASN A 200 20.05 8.17 13.84
C ASN A 200 20.78 7.28 12.80
N LYS A 201 21.29 7.85 11.69
CA LYS A 201 22.04 7.14 10.62
C LYS A 201 21.34 5.92 10.01
N VAL A 202 20.03 5.77 10.23
CA VAL A 202 19.23 4.65 9.71
C VAL A 202 19.03 4.84 8.20
N GLY A 203 19.45 3.85 7.40
CA GLY A 203 19.23 3.83 5.95
C GLY A 203 20.25 4.61 5.10
N THR A 204 21.42 4.95 5.67
CA THR A 204 22.54 5.50 4.89
C THR A 204 22.99 4.47 3.85
N ASP A 205 23.06 4.89 2.59
CA ASP A 205 23.41 4.03 1.45
C ASP A 205 24.74 4.44 0.81
N VAL A 206 25.36 5.54 1.24
CA VAL A 206 26.72 5.94 0.84
C VAL A 206 27.53 6.43 2.03
N THR A 207 28.85 6.28 1.92
CA THR A 207 29.80 6.77 2.92
C THR A 207 30.92 7.54 2.22
N PHE A 208 31.23 8.74 2.71
CA PHE A 208 32.29 9.62 2.19
C PHE A 208 33.41 9.76 3.21
N GLU A 209 34.63 9.88 2.73
CA GLU A 209 35.78 10.21 3.55
C GLU A 209 36.25 11.62 3.20
N VAL A 210 36.23 12.53 4.18
CA VAL A 210 36.70 13.91 4.02
C VAL A 210 37.74 14.17 5.10
N SER A 211 38.99 14.42 4.69
CA SER A 211 40.11 14.70 5.59
C SER A 211 40.36 13.63 6.67
N GLY A 212 40.09 12.35 6.37
CA GLY A 212 40.30 11.21 7.27
C GLY A 212 39.13 10.91 8.21
N GLU A 213 38.02 11.65 8.12
CA GLU A 213 36.78 11.36 8.82
C GLU A 213 35.72 10.79 7.87
N THR A 214 34.98 9.80 8.36
CA THR A 214 34.01 9.03 7.57
C THR A 214 32.57 9.47 7.89
N PHE A 215 31.84 9.95 6.88
CA PHE A 215 30.46 10.44 6.97
C PHE A 215 29.53 9.52 6.19
N ALA A 216 28.53 8.95 6.86
CA ALA A 216 27.50 8.11 6.22
C ALA A 216 26.29 8.98 5.88
N GLU A 217 25.89 8.99 4.61
CA GLU A 217 24.84 9.86 4.07
C GLU A 217 23.92 9.12 3.08
N HIS A 218 22.81 9.76 2.74
CA HIS A 218 21.78 9.20 1.86
C HIS A 218 21.91 9.78 0.45
N ARG A 219 21.93 8.95 -0.60
CA ARG A 219 22.12 9.39 -2.02
C ARG A 219 21.13 10.44 -2.47
N CYS A 220 19.92 10.42 -1.94
CA CYS A 220 18.88 11.38 -2.28
C CYS A 220 19.17 12.80 -1.77
N VAL A 221 20.04 12.96 -0.77
CA VAL A 221 20.42 14.26 -0.19
C VAL A 221 21.57 14.92 -0.96
N LEU A 222 22.40 14.12 -1.63
CA LEU A 222 23.66 14.57 -2.26
C LEU A 222 23.51 14.99 -3.73
N ALA A 223 22.30 14.92 -4.28
CA ALA A 223 22.01 15.29 -5.67
C ALA A 223 21.53 16.76 -5.84
N ALA A 224 21.79 17.63 -4.86
CA ALA A 224 21.36 19.03 -4.84
C ALA A 224 22.51 20.01 -5.13
#